data_AF-F7UVU9-F1
#
_entry.id   AF-F7UVU9-F1
#
_cell.length_a   1.000
_cell.length_b   1.000
_cell.length_c   1.000
_cell.angle_alpha   90.00
_cell.angle_beta   90.00
_cell.angle_gamma   90.00
#
_symmetry.space_group_name_H-M   'P 1'
#
loop_
_entity.id
_entity.type
_entity.pdbx_description
1 polymer ?
#
loop_
_entity_poly.entity_id
_entity_poly.type
_entity_poly.pdbx_seq_one_letter_code
_entity_poly.pdbx_strand_id
1 'polypeptide(L)'
;MERAETTSGKRPFMLVDVSLCIGCHACVNACKFENGLAIKQYNTWIETWDAGEYPHVVRANVPHLCNHCDDAPCLSVCPTGATYRNEDGLILVDQEKCIGCKYCMAACPFSVRWVNDGGEVEKCTFCVNRTSAGLLPACVGNCPTHARLFGDLNDPNSEVAKKAAKLQTESMLPELGIQTNVGYVGLAETNEMPKSSSVLHGGRVAVKLEQVEG
;
A
#
# COMPACT_ATOMS: atom_id res chain seq x y z
N MET A 1 17.43 7.01 -8.22
CA MET A 1 18.00 6.23 -7.10
C MET A 1 17.95 4.77 -7.48
N GLU A 2 19.00 4.03 -7.17
CA GLU A 2 19.08 2.59 -7.45
C GLU A 2 18.18 1.82 -6.47
N ARG A 3 17.53 0.77 -6.95
CA ARG A 3 16.68 -0.09 -6.12
C ARG A 3 17.56 -0.99 -5.24
N ALA A 4 17.13 -1.28 -4.01
CA ALA A 4 17.89 -2.16 -3.13
C ALA A 4 18.02 -3.57 -3.74
N GLU A 5 19.19 -4.20 -3.61
CA GLU A 5 19.39 -5.60 -3.99
C GLU A 5 18.65 -6.54 -3.03
N THR A 6 18.16 -7.66 -3.56
CA THR A 6 17.49 -8.71 -2.77
C THR A 6 18.33 -9.97 -2.78
N THR A 7 18.49 -10.60 -1.60
CA THR A 7 19.32 -11.79 -1.45
C THR A 7 18.76 -12.98 -2.24
N SER A 8 17.43 -13.08 -2.36
CA SER A 8 16.78 -14.15 -3.12
C SER A 8 16.73 -13.91 -4.63
N GLY A 9 17.11 -12.71 -5.09
CA GLY A 9 16.96 -12.27 -6.48
C GLY A 9 15.52 -11.92 -6.88
N LYS A 10 14.51 -12.24 -6.05
CA LYS A 10 13.11 -11.89 -6.29
C LYS A 10 12.83 -10.47 -5.83
N ARG A 11 11.86 -9.81 -6.46
CA ARG A 11 11.31 -8.53 -6.02
C ARG A 11 9.78 -8.55 -6.04
N PRO A 12 9.12 -8.89 -4.93
CA PRO A 12 7.67 -8.84 -4.85
C PRO A 12 7.18 -7.41 -5.05
N PHE A 13 6.26 -7.21 -5.99
CA PHE A 13 5.75 -5.91 -6.37
C PHE A 13 4.24 -5.95 -6.55
N MET A 14 3.57 -4.90 -6.08
CA MET A 14 2.14 -4.71 -6.27
C MET A 14 1.88 -3.59 -7.25
N LEU A 15 1.13 -3.88 -8.31
CA LEU A 15 0.58 -2.86 -9.21
C LEU A 15 -0.85 -2.55 -8.79
N VAL A 16 -1.20 -1.27 -8.69
CA VAL A 16 -2.55 -0.79 -8.36
C VAL A 16 -3.04 0.18 -9.45
N ASP A 17 -3.91 -0.29 -10.32
CA ASP A 17 -4.55 0.52 -11.35
C ASP A 17 -5.79 1.23 -10.77
N VAL A 18 -5.67 2.54 -10.50
CA VAL A 18 -6.78 3.29 -9.88
C VAL A 18 -7.89 3.59 -10.87
N SER A 19 -7.62 3.55 -12.18
CA SER A 19 -8.65 3.69 -13.23
C SER A 19 -9.64 2.51 -13.24
N LEU A 20 -9.21 1.35 -12.74
CA LEU A 20 -10.04 0.14 -12.59
C LEU A 20 -10.63 -0.01 -11.18
N CYS A 21 -10.24 0.84 -10.23
CA CYS A 21 -10.66 0.68 -8.84
C CYS A 21 -12.06 1.29 -8.62
N ILE A 22 -13.02 0.43 -8.29
CA ILE A 22 -14.41 0.84 -8.01
C ILE A 22 -14.69 1.06 -6.52
N GLY A 23 -13.68 1.06 -5.65
CA GLY A 23 -13.87 1.31 -4.22
C GLY A 23 -14.71 0.27 -3.47
N CYS A 24 -14.85 -0.97 -3.98
CA CYS A 24 -15.76 -1.98 -3.40
C CYS A 24 -15.35 -2.56 -2.03
N HIS A 25 -14.17 -2.20 -1.51
CA HIS A 25 -13.61 -2.71 -0.24
C HIS A 25 -13.39 -4.24 -0.14
N ALA A 26 -13.56 -5.01 -1.23
CA ALA A 26 -13.28 -6.46 -1.23
C ALA A 26 -11.84 -6.77 -0.80
N CYS A 27 -10.87 -5.99 -1.29
CA CYS A 27 -9.46 -6.12 -0.90
C CYS A 27 -9.20 -5.86 0.60
N VAL A 28 -9.95 -4.93 1.21
CA VAL A 28 -9.86 -4.59 2.63
C VAL A 28 -10.40 -5.74 3.47
N ASN A 29 -11.59 -6.23 3.15
CA ASN A 29 -12.22 -7.33 3.87
C ASN A 29 -11.41 -8.62 3.75
N ALA A 30 -10.98 -8.98 2.54
CA ALA A 30 -10.13 -10.14 2.32
C ALA A 30 -8.83 -10.07 3.15
N CYS A 31 -8.21 -8.89 3.24
CA CYS A 31 -7.02 -8.70 4.07
C CYS A 31 -7.32 -8.90 5.56
N LYS A 32 -8.47 -8.41 6.05
CA LYS A 32 -8.88 -8.62 7.45
C LYS A 32 -9.08 -10.10 7.76
N PHE A 33 -9.82 -10.83 6.92
CA PHE A 33 -10.08 -12.25 7.13
C PHE A 33 -8.78 -13.06 7.08
N GLU A 34 -7.93 -12.83 6.09
CA GLU A 34 -6.67 -13.57 5.94
C GLU A 34 -5.72 -13.35 7.12
N ASN A 35 -5.64 -12.13 7.65
CA ASN A 35 -4.68 -11.76 8.70
C ASN A 35 -5.31 -11.71 10.10
N GLY A 36 -6.56 -12.17 10.27
CA GLY A 36 -7.24 -12.19 11.57
C GLY A 36 -7.44 -10.80 12.21
N LEU A 37 -7.57 -9.73 11.42
CA LEU A 37 -7.61 -8.36 11.94
C LEU A 37 -8.95 -8.04 12.59
N ALA A 38 -8.92 -7.39 13.77
CA ALA A 38 -10.12 -6.89 14.44
C ALA A 38 -10.82 -5.79 13.63
N ILE A 39 -12.06 -5.45 14.01
CA ILE A 39 -12.93 -4.51 13.26
C ILE A 39 -12.22 -3.17 12.99
N LYS A 40 -11.47 -2.62 13.94
CA LYS A 40 -10.80 -1.31 13.82
C LYS A 40 -9.36 -1.36 13.28
N GLN A 41 -8.85 -2.52 12.91
CA GLN A 41 -7.46 -2.73 12.47
C GLN A 41 -7.39 -2.93 10.95
N TYR A 42 -6.45 -2.27 10.26
CA TYR A 42 -6.41 -2.27 8.80
C TYR A 42 -4.98 -2.31 8.28
N ASN A 43 -4.66 -3.34 7.48
CA ASN A 43 -3.41 -3.41 6.73
C ASN A 43 -3.51 -2.73 5.34
N THR A 44 -4.72 -2.50 4.85
CA THR A 44 -5.01 -1.71 3.66
C THR A 44 -6.37 -1.05 3.81
N TRP A 45 -6.53 0.13 3.22
CA TRP A 45 -7.80 0.86 3.13
C TRP A 45 -7.91 1.52 1.77
N ILE A 46 -9.06 2.16 1.51
CA ILE A 46 -9.30 2.93 0.29
C ILE A 46 -9.61 4.35 0.71
N GLU A 47 -8.83 5.29 0.17
CA GLU A 47 -9.13 6.72 0.19
C GLU A 47 -10.07 7.02 -0.97
N THR A 48 -11.18 7.71 -0.71
CA THR A 48 -12.19 8.00 -1.74
C THR A 48 -12.68 9.45 -1.68
N TRP A 49 -12.91 10.04 -2.85
CA TRP A 49 -13.50 11.37 -3.01
C TRP A 49 -14.24 11.45 -4.35
N ASP A 50 -15.13 12.43 -4.49
CA ASP A 50 -15.66 12.83 -5.80
C ASP A 50 -14.71 13.85 -6.41
N ALA A 51 -14.45 13.71 -7.71
CA ALA A 51 -13.48 14.51 -8.44
C ALA A 51 -14.08 15.01 -9.76
N GLY A 52 -13.71 16.23 -10.15
CA GLY A 52 -14.27 16.93 -11.31
C GLY A 52 -15.46 17.82 -10.96
N GLU A 53 -15.97 18.48 -12.00
CA GLU A 53 -17.06 19.45 -11.93
C GLU A 53 -18.28 18.95 -12.70
N TYR A 54 -19.48 19.34 -12.28
CA TYR A 54 -20.72 18.99 -12.98
C TYR A 54 -20.69 19.45 -14.46
N PRO A 55 -21.09 18.61 -15.44
CA PRO A 55 -21.74 17.29 -15.31
C PRO A 55 -20.77 16.10 -15.32
N HIS A 56 -19.46 16.34 -15.26
CA HIS A 56 -18.40 15.33 -15.41
C HIS A 56 -17.71 15.05 -14.07
N VAL A 57 -18.45 14.44 -13.14
CA VAL A 57 -17.94 14.03 -11.83
C VAL A 57 -17.68 12.53 -11.83
N VAL A 58 -16.51 12.13 -11.32
CA VAL A 58 -16.12 10.72 -11.12
C VAL A 58 -15.80 10.46 -9.66
N ARG A 59 -15.89 9.20 -9.23
CA ARG A 59 -15.43 8.77 -7.91
C ARG A 59 -13.98 8.28 -8.01
N ALA A 60 -13.07 9.01 -7.38
CA ALA A 60 -11.70 8.57 -7.18
C ALA A 60 -11.64 7.53 -6.06
N ASN A 61 -10.89 6.45 -6.28
CA ASN A 61 -10.65 5.40 -5.30
C ASN A 61 -9.16 5.02 -5.31
N VAL A 62 -8.44 5.41 -4.28
CA VAL A 62 -7.00 5.16 -4.14
C VAL A 62 -6.78 4.20 -2.98
N PRO A 63 -6.42 2.93 -3.23
CA PRO A 63 -6.13 2.01 -2.15
C PRO A 63 -4.74 2.25 -1.54
N HIS A 64 -4.65 2.41 -0.22
CA HIS A 64 -3.39 2.58 0.51
C HIS A 64 -2.99 1.30 1.24
N LEU A 65 -1.69 1.02 1.31
CA LEU A 65 -1.06 -0.09 2.02
C LEU A 65 0.44 0.17 2.23
N CYS A 66 1.13 -0.74 2.94
CA CYS A 66 2.60 -0.67 3.03
C CYS A 66 3.25 -0.78 1.66
N ASN A 67 4.13 0.18 1.36
CA ASN A 67 4.86 0.23 0.10
C ASN A 67 6.12 -0.67 0.06
N HIS A 68 6.47 -1.34 1.18
CA HIS A 68 7.64 -2.21 1.30
C HIS A 68 8.93 -1.59 0.71
N CYS A 69 9.21 -0.32 1.07
CA CYS A 69 10.22 0.52 0.44
C CYS A 69 11.66 -0.05 0.50
N ASP A 70 12.49 0.36 -0.44
CA ASP A 70 13.91 -0.01 -0.51
C ASP A 70 14.79 0.78 0.49
N ASP A 71 14.61 2.09 0.57
CA ASP A 71 15.18 2.91 1.64
C ASP A 71 14.06 3.23 2.64
N ALA A 72 13.73 2.25 3.49
CA ALA A 72 12.57 2.32 4.36
C ALA A 72 12.89 3.10 5.64
N PRO A 73 12.35 4.33 5.85
CA PRO A 73 12.69 5.12 7.04
C PRO A 73 12.31 4.43 8.34
N CYS A 74 11.20 3.69 8.30
CA CYS A 74 10.70 2.87 9.39
C CYS A 74 11.65 1.74 9.84
N LEU A 75 12.55 1.27 8.97
CA LEU A 75 13.60 0.31 9.32
C LEU A 75 14.72 1.01 10.08
N SER A 76 15.19 2.15 9.56
CA SER A 76 16.32 2.92 10.12
C SER A 76 16.08 3.46 11.53
N VAL A 77 14.82 3.70 11.92
CA VAL A 77 14.46 4.24 13.24
C VAL A 77 14.13 3.18 14.29
N CYS A 78 14.14 1.89 13.96
CA CYS A 78 13.72 0.85 14.89
C CYS A 78 14.85 0.49 15.89
N PRO A 79 14.73 0.80 17.19
CA PRO A 79 15.85 0.65 18.13
C PRO A 79 16.15 -0.80 18.50
N THR A 80 15.18 -1.72 18.34
CA THR A 80 15.32 -3.13 18.73
C THR A 80 15.61 -4.06 17.55
N GLY A 81 15.64 -3.52 16.33
CA GLY A 81 15.70 -4.34 15.11
C GLY A 81 14.41 -5.14 14.83
N ALA A 82 13.29 -4.81 15.50
CA ALA A 82 12.00 -5.46 15.25
C ALA A 82 11.49 -5.22 13.82
N THR A 83 11.67 -4.02 13.26
CA THR A 83 11.42 -3.79 11.84
C THR A 83 12.64 -4.24 11.05
N TYR A 84 12.48 -5.22 10.16
CA TYR A 84 13.57 -5.81 9.40
C TYR A 84 13.19 -6.01 7.93
N ARG A 85 14.19 -6.26 7.07
CA ARG A 85 14.02 -6.64 5.67
C ARG A 85 14.33 -8.13 5.52
N ASN A 86 13.43 -8.88 4.86
CA ASN A 86 13.69 -10.30 4.53
C ASN A 86 14.51 -10.45 3.24
N GLU A 87 14.82 -11.68 2.85
CA GLU A 87 15.61 -12.01 1.66
C GLU A 87 15.00 -11.54 0.33
N ASP A 88 13.66 -11.47 0.25
CA ASP A 88 12.93 -10.96 -0.92
C ASP A 88 12.80 -9.43 -0.93
N GLY A 89 13.37 -8.74 0.07
CA GLY A 89 13.28 -7.29 0.19
C GLY A 89 12.01 -6.77 0.85
N LEU A 90 11.15 -7.61 1.42
CA LEU A 90 9.96 -7.17 2.17
C LEU A 90 10.35 -6.59 3.52
N ILE A 91 9.87 -5.39 3.82
CA ILE A 91 9.88 -4.86 5.19
C ILE A 91 8.86 -5.61 6.04
N LEU A 92 9.25 -6.18 7.18
CA LEU A 92 8.41 -6.94 8.11
C LEU A 92 8.61 -6.45 9.55
N VAL A 93 7.81 -6.96 10.49
CA VAL A 93 7.96 -6.67 11.93
C VAL A 93 7.97 -7.97 12.72
N ASP A 94 9.06 -8.19 13.44
CA ASP A 94 9.22 -9.22 14.45
C ASP A 94 8.48 -8.77 15.73
N GLN A 95 7.39 -9.45 16.06
CA GLN A 95 6.52 -9.06 17.17
C GLN A 95 7.21 -9.29 18.53
N GLU A 96 8.08 -10.29 18.66
CA GLU A 96 8.75 -10.61 19.93
C GLU A 96 9.79 -9.55 20.32
N LYS A 97 10.39 -8.88 19.32
CA LYS A 97 11.35 -7.78 19.53
C LYS A 97 10.69 -6.41 19.61
N CYS A 98 9.40 -6.31 19.27
CA CYS A 98 8.72 -5.03 19.20
C CYS A 98 8.40 -4.52 20.61
N ILE A 99 8.91 -3.35 20.96
CA ILE A 99 8.65 -2.71 22.27
C ILE A 99 7.55 -1.63 22.21
N GLY A 100 6.80 -1.55 21.11
CA GLY A 100 5.69 -0.60 21.00
C GLY A 100 6.07 0.90 21.02
N CYS A 101 7.33 1.26 20.74
CA CYS A 101 7.81 2.65 20.82
C CYS A 101 7.25 3.61 19.75
N LYS A 102 6.62 3.06 18.69
CA LYS A 102 5.95 3.81 17.60
C LYS A 102 6.84 4.70 16.72
N TYR A 103 8.17 4.69 16.89
CA TYR A 103 9.07 5.45 16.01
C TYR A 103 8.93 5.08 14.53
N CYS A 104 8.76 3.79 14.23
CA CYS A 104 8.53 3.33 12.86
C CYS A 104 7.20 3.83 12.27
N MET A 105 6.19 4.13 13.11
CA MET A 105 4.94 4.75 12.66
C MET A 105 5.17 6.22 12.32
N ALA A 106 5.83 6.97 13.22
CA ALA A 106 6.14 8.38 13.00
C ALA A 106 7.04 8.62 11.77
N ALA A 107 7.97 7.71 11.50
CA ALA A 107 8.86 7.79 10.35
C ALA A 107 8.23 7.35 9.02
N CYS A 108 7.09 6.66 9.04
CA CYS A 108 6.48 6.14 7.81
C CYS A 108 5.67 7.26 7.12
N PRO A 109 6.09 7.75 5.94
CA PRO A 109 5.41 8.88 5.29
C PRO A 109 4.00 8.54 4.81
N PHE A 110 3.70 7.25 4.67
CA PHE A 110 2.40 6.76 4.20
C PHE A 110 1.40 6.50 5.31
N SER A 111 1.79 6.63 6.59
CA SER A 111 0.91 6.38 7.75
C SER A 111 0.24 5.00 7.79
N VAL A 112 0.87 3.98 7.20
CA VAL A 112 0.33 2.61 7.01
C VAL A 112 0.75 1.59 8.07
N ARG A 113 1.13 2.06 9.26
CA ARG A 113 1.49 1.25 10.42
C ARG A 113 0.53 1.58 11.57
N TRP A 114 0.16 0.58 12.35
CA TRP A 114 -0.78 0.70 13.46
C TRP A 114 -0.34 -0.13 14.66
N VAL A 115 -0.93 0.09 15.83
CA VAL A 115 -0.60 -0.64 17.06
C VAL A 115 -1.69 -1.68 17.31
N ASN A 116 -1.30 -2.93 17.51
CA ASN A 116 -2.23 -4.01 17.85
C ASN A 116 -2.62 -3.99 19.34
N ASP A 117 -3.47 -4.92 19.74
CA ASP A 117 -3.99 -4.95 21.11
C ASP A 117 -2.92 -5.37 22.15
N GLY A 118 -1.82 -6.00 21.71
CA GLY A 118 -0.65 -6.33 22.53
C GLY A 118 0.30 -5.15 22.76
N GLY A 119 0.18 -4.10 21.95
CA GLY A 119 1.04 -2.90 22.02
C GLY A 119 2.17 -2.90 21.00
N GLU A 120 2.33 -3.97 20.22
CA GLU A 120 3.27 -4.06 19.13
C GLU A 120 2.75 -3.37 17.86
N VAL A 121 3.68 -3.04 16.96
CA VAL A 121 3.34 -2.39 15.68
C VAL A 121 3.09 -3.43 14.59
N GLU A 122 1.98 -3.26 13.88
CA GLU A 122 1.58 -4.04 12.73
C GLU A 122 1.44 -3.20 11.46
N LYS A 123 1.39 -3.91 10.32
CA LYS A 123 1.25 -3.35 8.97
C LYS A 123 1.01 -4.47 7.95
N CYS A 124 0.69 -4.09 6.71
CA CYS A 124 0.69 -5.02 5.58
C CYS A 124 2.03 -5.77 5.45
N THR A 125 1.93 -7.07 5.17
CA THR A 125 3.05 -8.01 5.04
C THR A 125 3.23 -8.52 3.60
N PHE A 126 2.49 -7.94 2.63
CA PHE A 126 2.28 -8.54 1.31
C PHE A 126 1.81 -10.01 1.38
N CYS A 127 1.10 -10.36 2.46
CA CYS A 127 0.68 -11.73 2.75
C CYS A 127 1.85 -12.71 2.59
N VAL A 128 3.00 -12.43 3.23
CA VAL A 128 4.20 -13.30 3.16
C VAL A 128 3.90 -14.75 3.52
N ASN A 129 2.91 -14.98 4.40
CA ASN A 129 2.37 -16.30 4.74
C ASN A 129 1.77 -17.05 3.53
N ARG A 130 1.18 -16.33 2.57
CA ARG A 130 0.60 -16.87 1.33
C ARG A 130 1.63 -16.93 0.21
N THR A 131 2.36 -15.83 0.02
CA THR A 131 3.26 -15.66 -1.14
C THR A 131 4.48 -16.58 -1.06
N SER A 132 4.94 -16.92 0.14
CA SER A 132 5.95 -17.96 0.34
C SER A 132 5.50 -19.36 -0.12
N ALA A 133 4.18 -19.62 -0.13
CA ALA A 133 3.58 -20.85 -0.64
C ALA A 133 3.15 -20.75 -2.12
N GLY A 134 3.56 -19.71 -2.84
CA GLY A 134 3.22 -19.50 -4.25
C GLY A 134 1.78 -19.01 -4.50
N LEU A 135 1.06 -18.59 -3.45
CA LEU A 135 -0.29 -18.05 -3.56
C LEU A 135 -0.25 -16.52 -3.70
N LEU A 136 -1.25 -15.95 -4.36
CA LEU A 136 -1.43 -14.49 -4.42
C LEU A 136 -1.83 -13.93 -3.04
N PRO A 137 -1.45 -12.67 -2.73
CA PRO A 137 -2.00 -11.95 -1.57
C PRO A 137 -3.53 -11.93 -1.61
N ALA A 138 -4.16 -12.00 -0.44
CA ALA A 138 -5.62 -12.08 -0.34
C ALA A 138 -6.32 -10.87 -1.00
N CYS A 139 -5.74 -9.67 -0.88
CA CYS A 139 -6.25 -8.44 -1.50
C CYS A 139 -6.23 -8.46 -3.03
N VAL A 140 -5.32 -9.24 -3.64
CA VAL A 140 -5.17 -9.38 -5.09
C VAL A 140 -6.14 -10.44 -5.59
N GLY A 141 -6.18 -11.61 -4.95
CA GLY A 141 -7.07 -12.71 -5.33
C GLY A 141 -8.57 -12.40 -5.21
N ASN A 142 -8.94 -11.39 -4.41
CA ASN A 142 -10.33 -10.96 -4.22
C ASN A 142 -10.69 -9.66 -4.96
N CYS A 143 -9.83 -9.13 -5.83
CA CYS A 143 -10.13 -7.89 -6.56
C CYS A 143 -10.98 -8.19 -7.80
N PRO A 144 -12.30 -7.85 -7.82
CA PRO A 144 -13.19 -8.25 -8.93
C PRO A 144 -12.83 -7.56 -10.26
N THR A 145 -12.27 -6.35 -10.19
CA THR A 145 -11.89 -5.57 -11.36
C THR A 145 -10.45 -5.81 -11.80
N HIS A 146 -9.70 -6.65 -11.09
CA HIS A 146 -8.27 -6.86 -11.33
C HIS A 146 -7.44 -5.56 -11.28
N ALA A 147 -7.92 -4.56 -10.53
CA ALA A 147 -7.21 -3.32 -10.26
C ALA A 147 -5.90 -3.55 -9.49
N ARG A 148 -5.77 -4.65 -8.75
CA ARG A 148 -4.53 -5.03 -8.05
C ARG A 148 -3.92 -6.25 -8.71
N LEU A 149 -2.61 -6.18 -8.97
CA LEU A 149 -1.81 -7.30 -9.44
C LEU A 149 -0.58 -7.46 -8.57
N PHE A 150 -0.08 -8.69 -8.45
CA PHE A 150 1.09 -9.00 -7.63
C PHE A 150 1.95 -10.06 -8.30
N GLY A 151 3.27 -9.89 -8.20
CA GLY A 151 4.24 -10.77 -8.83
C GLY A 151 5.66 -10.32 -8.56
N ASP A 152 6.60 -10.97 -9.24
CA ASP A 152 8.02 -10.62 -9.17
C ASP A 152 8.38 -9.58 -10.24
N LEU A 153 8.83 -8.40 -9.84
CA LEU A 153 9.25 -7.34 -10.75
C LEU A 153 10.55 -7.68 -11.50
N ASN A 154 11.39 -8.54 -10.92
CA ASN A 154 12.65 -8.96 -11.55
C ASN A 154 12.44 -10.09 -12.57
N ASP A 155 11.29 -10.77 -12.57
CA ASP A 155 10.92 -11.73 -13.60
C ASP A 155 10.25 -11.03 -14.79
N PRO A 156 10.91 -10.89 -15.96
CA PRO A 156 10.34 -10.22 -17.13
C PRO A 156 9.12 -10.94 -17.71
N ASN A 157 8.90 -12.22 -17.35
CA ASN A 157 7.72 -12.97 -17.77
C ASN A 157 6.51 -12.72 -16.89
N SER A 158 6.69 -12.13 -15.71
CA SER A 158 5.59 -11.86 -14.79
C SER A 158 4.65 -10.81 -15.37
N GLU A 159 3.35 -10.98 -15.12
CA GLU A 159 2.31 -10.04 -15.58
C GLU A 159 2.53 -8.63 -14.99
N VAL A 160 3.05 -8.56 -13.77
CA VAL A 160 3.35 -7.30 -13.09
C VAL A 160 4.53 -6.59 -13.76
N ALA A 161 5.63 -7.29 -14.06
CA ALA A 161 6.78 -6.68 -14.73
C ALA A 161 6.40 -6.13 -16.11
N LYS A 162 5.66 -6.92 -16.91
CA LYS A 162 5.18 -6.50 -18.23
C LYS A 162 4.28 -5.26 -18.15
N LYS A 163 3.30 -5.27 -17.23
CA LYS A 163 2.38 -4.12 -17.08
C LYS A 163 3.08 -2.89 -16.51
N ALA A 164 3.96 -3.06 -15.53
CA ALA A 164 4.69 -1.94 -14.95
C ALA A 164 5.59 -1.25 -15.98
N ALA A 165 6.27 -2.03 -16.83
CA ALA A 165 7.07 -1.50 -17.93
C ALA A 165 6.23 -0.77 -19.00
N LYS A 166 5.04 -1.30 -19.30
CA LYS A 166 4.16 -0.74 -20.35
C LYS A 166 3.41 0.52 -19.90
N LEU A 167 2.88 0.53 -18.68
CA LEU A 167 1.93 1.54 -18.20
C LEU A 167 2.58 2.71 -17.45
N GLN A 168 3.90 2.67 -17.23
CA GLN A 168 4.65 3.66 -16.45
C GLN A 168 4.05 3.88 -15.05
N THR A 169 4.47 3.06 -14.10
CA THR A 169 3.93 3.11 -12.74
C THR A 169 4.42 4.33 -11.96
N GLU A 170 3.53 4.87 -11.16
CA GLU A 170 3.77 6.01 -10.29
C GLU A 170 3.90 5.56 -8.83
N SER A 171 4.79 6.19 -8.07
CA SER A 171 4.88 5.98 -6.64
C SER A 171 3.98 6.96 -5.90
N MET A 172 3.48 6.56 -4.74
CA MET A 172 2.86 7.49 -3.80
C MET A 172 3.94 8.42 -3.22
N LEU A 173 3.65 9.73 -3.13
CA LEU A 173 4.58 10.76 -2.67
C LEU A 173 5.93 10.74 -3.43
N PRO A 174 5.90 10.86 -4.77
CA PRO A 174 7.10 10.72 -5.59
C PRO A 174 8.21 11.75 -5.26
N GLU A 175 7.84 12.91 -4.71
CA GLU A 175 8.74 13.97 -4.26
C GLU A 175 9.72 13.52 -3.16
N LEU A 176 9.41 12.45 -2.43
CA LEU A 176 10.30 11.88 -1.42
C LEU A 176 11.45 11.06 -2.02
N GLY A 177 11.39 10.71 -3.31
CA GLY A 177 12.42 9.92 -4.00
C GLY A 177 12.55 8.47 -3.52
N ILE A 178 11.66 8.01 -2.64
CA ILE A 178 11.69 6.67 -2.06
C ILE A 178 11.24 5.63 -3.09
N GLN A 179 12.09 4.64 -3.38
CA GLN A 179 11.71 3.52 -4.23
C GLN A 179 10.73 2.59 -3.50
N THR A 180 9.53 2.46 -4.05
CA THR A 180 8.44 1.65 -3.53
C THR A 180 8.32 0.33 -4.29
N ASN A 181 7.81 -0.68 -3.59
CA ASN A 181 7.38 -1.97 -4.18
C ASN A 181 5.86 -2.02 -4.39
N VAL A 182 5.22 -0.85 -4.38
CA VAL A 182 3.87 -0.63 -4.88
C VAL A 182 3.94 0.49 -5.92
N GLY A 183 3.42 0.23 -7.10
CA GLY A 183 3.26 1.21 -8.17
C GLY A 183 1.80 1.38 -8.51
N TYR A 184 1.41 2.61 -8.85
CA TYR A 184 0.05 2.96 -9.24
C TYR A 184 -0.03 3.32 -10.73
N VAL A 185 -1.19 3.15 -11.33
CA VAL A 185 -1.49 3.62 -12.70
C VAL A 185 -2.64 4.62 -12.61
N GLY A 186 -2.41 5.85 -13.11
CA GLY A 186 -3.39 6.93 -13.12
C GLY A 186 -3.48 7.70 -11.80
N LEU A 187 -2.43 7.66 -10.97
CA LEU A 187 -2.46 8.24 -9.62
C LEU A 187 -2.35 9.77 -9.66
N ALA A 188 -1.38 10.32 -10.40
CA ALA A 188 -1.17 11.75 -10.56
C ALA A 188 -2.41 12.39 -11.17
N GLU A 189 -2.91 11.83 -12.28
CA GLU A 189 -4.15 12.29 -12.91
C GLU A 189 -5.30 12.33 -11.89
N THR A 190 -5.53 11.23 -11.16
CA THR A 190 -6.60 11.15 -10.14
C THR A 190 -6.42 12.18 -9.02
N ASN A 191 -5.18 12.43 -8.58
CA ASN A 191 -4.88 13.37 -7.49
C ASN A 191 -4.99 14.84 -7.91
N GLU A 192 -4.68 15.15 -9.17
CA GLU A 192 -4.74 16.49 -9.77
C GLU A 192 -6.18 16.92 -10.09
N MET A 193 -7.12 15.98 -10.23
CA MET A 193 -8.52 16.34 -10.43
C MET A 193 -9.07 17.18 -9.25
N PRO A 194 -9.82 18.27 -9.53
CA PRO A 194 -10.45 19.07 -8.49
C PRO A 194 -11.36 18.19 -7.63
N LYS A 195 -11.17 18.16 -6.31
CA LYS A 195 -12.03 17.33 -5.45
C LYS A 195 -13.30 18.10 -5.13
N SER A 196 -14.45 17.53 -5.46
CA SER A 196 -15.78 18.10 -5.26
C SER A 196 -16.50 17.53 -4.03
N SER A 197 -15.82 16.66 -3.26
CA SER A 197 -16.29 16.19 -1.95
C SER A 197 -15.16 16.19 -0.92
N SER A 198 -15.54 16.00 0.35
CA SER A 198 -14.61 15.57 1.40
C SER A 198 -13.87 14.28 1.00
N VAL A 199 -12.65 14.13 1.51
CA VAL A 199 -11.85 12.91 1.35
C VAL A 199 -12.17 11.94 2.48
N LEU A 200 -12.48 10.70 2.11
CA LEU A 200 -12.86 9.64 3.04
C LEU A 200 -11.74 8.62 3.20
N HIS A 201 -11.37 8.29 4.43
CA HIS A 201 -10.49 7.16 4.75
C HIS A 201 -11.33 6.01 5.30
N GLY A 202 -11.60 5.00 4.47
CA GLY A 202 -12.42 3.86 4.89
C GLY A 202 -13.80 4.27 5.42
N GLY A 203 -14.39 5.32 4.86
CA GLY A 203 -15.70 5.86 5.24
C GLY A 203 -15.68 6.93 6.34
N ARG A 204 -14.53 7.27 6.92
CA ARG A 204 -14.39 8.42 7.83
C ARG A 204 -13.95 9.65 7.07
N VAL A 205 -14.55 10.80 7.34
CA VAL A 205 -14.08 12.08 6.80
C VAL A 205 -12.67 12.35 7.35
N ALA A 206 -11.68 12.29 6.47
CA ALA A 206 -10.28 12.55 6.78
C ALA A 206 -9.90 14.01 6.49
N VAL A 207 -10.39 14.54 5.37
CA VAL A 207 -10.26 15.94 4.98
C VAL A 207 -11.64 16.45 4.61
N LYS A 208 -12.09 17.53 5.25
CA LYS A 208 -13.38 18.15 4.90
C LYS A 208 -13.24 18.89 3.57
N LEU A 209 -14.33 19.00 2.82
CA LEU A 209 -14.35 19.76 1.57
C LEU A 209 -13.82 21.20 1.74
N GLU A 210 -14.14 21.87 2.85
CA GLU A 210 -13.62 23.23 3.12
C GLU A 210 -12.09 23.30 3.28
N GLN A 211 -11.42 22.16 3.47
CA GLN A 211 -9.98 22.03 3.67
C GLN A 211 -9.26 21.46 2.44
N VAL A 212 -10.02 21.06 1.42
CA VAL A 212 -9.51 20.55 0.15
C VAL A 212 -9.03 21.69 -0.75
N GLU A 213 -9.59 22.89 -0.57
CA GLU A 213 -9.20 24.12 -1.26
C GLU A 213 -8.32 24.98 -0.34
N GLY A 214 -7.01 24.79 -0.45
CA GLY A 214 -5.95 25.58 0.16
C GLY A 214 -4.66 25.40 -0.60
#